data_AF-A0A7K4FB81-F1
#
_entry.id   AF-A0A7K4FB81-F1
#
_cell.length_a   1.000
_cell.length_b   1.000
_cell.length_c   1.000
_cell.angle_alpha   90.00
_cell.angle_beta   90.00
_cell.angle_gamma   90.00
#
_symmetry.space_group_name_H-M   'P 1'
#
loop_
_entity.id
_entity.type
_entity.pdbx_description
1 polymer ?
#
loop_
_entity_poly.entity_id
_entity_poly.type
_entity_poly.pdbx_seq_one_letter_code
_entity_poly.pdbx_strand_id
1 'polypeptide(L)'
;CKCIRCREAGLSKKKSDPKDVKLKRIDYDSSGGKEIFLSYEDKNESIYGFLRLRKPSSEAHRDEVGKDSCIVREIHVYGKSLKLGEKEENEIQHTGLGKNLMQEAEKISKEEFDAKKILVISAVGTREYYQKLGYSLYGPYMSKTLN
;
A
#
# COMPACT_ATOMS: atom_id res chain seq x y z
N CYS A 1 0.59 -10.28 -20.93
CA CYS A 1 1.04 -10.39 -19.52
C CYS A 1 0.30 -9.33 -18.70
N LYS A 2 -0.27 -9.67 -17.53
CA LYS A 2 -0.97 -8.71 -16.65
C LYS A 2 -0.40 -8.64 -15.21
N CYS A 3 0.81 -9.17 -14.99
CA CYS A 3 1.42 -9.14 -13.66
C CYS A 3 1.90 -7.72 -13.30
N ILE A 4 2.15 -7.50 -12.01
CA ILE A 4 2.61 -6.21 -11.47
C ILE A 4 3.85 -5.70 -12.22
N ARG A 5 4.85 -6.56 -12.43
CA ARG A 5 6.09 -6.22 -13.14
C ARG A 5 5.85 -5.76 -14.58
N CYS A 6 4.97 -6.41 -15.33
CA CYS A 6 4.67 -6.02 -16.71
C CYS A 6 3.92 -4.68 -16.79
N ARG A 7 3.37 -4.21 -15.67
CA ARG A 7 2.47 -3.06 -15.59
C ARG A 7 3.07 -1.90 -14.79
N GLU A 8 4.28 -2.02 -14.27
CA GLU A 8 4.95 -0.93 -13.55
C GLU A 8 5.09 0.31 -14.44
N ALA A 9 4.66 1.47 -13.93
CA ALA A 9 4.66 2.72 -14.69
C ALA A 9 6.06 3.11 -15.22
N GLY A 10 7.14 2.75 -14.52
CA GLY A 10 8.53 2.98 -14.96
C GLY A 10 8.95 2.17 -16.19
N LEU A 11 8.26 1.05 -16.48
CA LEU A 11 8.53 0.20 -17.65
C LEU A 11 7.60 0.53 -18.83
N SER A 12 6.52 1.27 -18.58
CA SER A 12 5.56 1.66 -19.61
C SER A 12 6.14 2.79 -20.47
N LYS A 13 6.19 2.57 -21.80
CA LYS A 13 6.67 3.57 -22.78
C LYS A 13 5.66 4.71 -23.02
N LYS A 14 4.43 4.60 -22.51
CA LYS A 14 3.36 5.58 -22.70
C LYS A 14 3.14 6.37 -21.42
N LYS A 15 3.47 7.67 -21.44
CA LYS A 15 3.12 8.60 -20.35
C LYS A 15 1.60 8.82 -20.39
N SER A 16 0.89 8.48 -19.31
CA SER A 16 -0.50 8.89 -19.12
C SER A 16 -0.58 10.21 -18.38
N ASP A 17 -1.67 10.95 -18.59
CA ASP A 17 -1.96 12.13 -17.78
C ASP A 17 -2.17 11.67 -16.33
N PRO A 18 -1.46 12.25 -15.36
CA PRO A 18 -1.63 12.01 -13.93
C PRO A 18 -3.07 12.10 -13.42
N LYS A 19 -3.92 12.91 -14.06
CA LYS A 19 -5.36 13.01 -13.74
C LYS A 19 -6.14 11.73 -14.05
N ASP A 20 -5.59 10.86 -14.90
CA ASP A 20 -6.22 9.59 -15.27
C ASP A 20 -5.89 8.45 -14.28
N VAL A 21 -5.05 8.68 -13.26
CA VAL A 21 -4.67 7.67 -12.28
C VAL A 21 -5.77 7.49 -11.23
N LYS A 22 -6.34 6.29 -11.15
CA LYS A 22 -7.45 5.96 -10.27
C LYS A 22 -7.08 4.81 -9.33
N LEU A 23 -7.65 4.85 -8.13
CA LEU A 23 -7.56 3.73 -7.20
C LEU A 23 -8.42 2.56 -7.72
N LYS A 24 -7.82 1.37 -7.74
CA LYS A 24 -8.49 0.09 -7.97
C LYS A 24 -8.28 -0.83 -6.77
N ARG A 25 -9.19 -1.79 -6.64
CA ARG A 25 -9.24 -2.75 -5.56
C ARG A 25 -9.54 -4.15 -6.11
N ILE A 26 -8.83 -5.15 -5.61
CA ILE A 26 -9.05 -6.56 -5.90
C ILE A 26 -9.01 -7.33 -4.58
N ASP A 27 -10.07 -8.08 -4.31
CA ASP A 27 -10.20 -8.89 -3.11
C ASP A 27 -10.08 -10.38 -3.45
N TYR A 28 -9.40 -11.14 -2.60
CA TYR A 28 -9.29 -12.58 -2.76
C TYR A 28 -9.02 -13.29 -1.42
N ASP A 29 -9.53 -14.51 -1.28
CA ASP A 29 -9.28 -15.34 -0.11
C ASP A 29 -7.90 -16.02 -0.22
N SER A 30 -7.16 -16.06 0.90
CA SER A 30 -5.83 -16.69 0.94
C SER A 30 -5.45 -17.16 2.34
N SER A 31 -5.13 -18.45 2.46
CA SER A 31 -4.70 -19.11 3.70
C SER A 31 -5.65 -18.84 4.88
N GLY A 32 -6.97 -19.00 4.63
CA GLY A 32 -8.03 -18.78 5.62
C GLY A 32 -8.28 -17.33 6.05
N GLY A 33 -7.54 -16.36 5.48
CA GLY A 33 -7.76 -14.93 5.68
C GLY A 33 -8.19 -14.25 4.38
N LYS A 34 -8.41 -12.94 4.45
CA LYS A 34 -8.77 -12.12 3.28
C LYS A 34 -7.62 -11.21 2.88
N GLU A 35 -7.37 -11.12 1.59
CA GLU A 35 -6.39 -10.20 1.01
C GLU A 35 -7.12 -9.15 0.17
N ILE A 36 -6.67 -7.92 0.29
CA ILE A 36 -7.11 -6.78 -0.51
C ILE A 36 -5.88 -6.16 -1.15
N PHE A 37 -5.86 -6.16 -2.47
CA PHE A 37 -4.86 -5.50 -3.28
C PHE A 37 -5.40 -4.15 -3.76
N LEU A 38 -4.83 -3.06 -3.24
CA LEU A 38 -5.11 -1.70 -3.67
C LEU A 38 -4.03 -1.27 -4.66
N SER A 39 -4.41 -0.64 -5.76
CA SER A 39 -3.46 -0.11 -6.75
C SER A 39 -3.92 1.21 -7.33
N TYR A 40 -2.98 2.11 -7.56
CA TYR A 40 -3.20 3.29 -8.39
C TYR A 40 -2.82 2.97 -9.83
N GLU A 41 -3.80 3.05 -10.73
CA GLU A 41 -3.66 2.62 -12.12
C GLU A 41 -4.19 3.68 -13.10
N ASP A 42 -3.54 3.81 -14.26
CA ASP A 42 -4.05 4.63 -15.36
C ASP A 42 -5.00 3.84 -16.30
N LYS A 43 -5.46 4.52 -17.35
CA LYS A 43 -6.28 3.94 -18.44
C LYS A 43 -5.59 2.82 -19.23
N ASN A 44 -4.26 2.75 -19.19
CA ASN A 44 -3.46 1.72 -19.84
C ASN A 44 -3.14 0.56 -18.88
N GLU A 45 -3.79 0.52 -17.71
CA GLU A 45 -3.53 -0.46 -16.65
C GLU A 45 -2.11 -0.37 -16.05
N SER A 46 -1.38 0.73 -16.22
CA SER A 46 -0.06 0.92 -15.63
C SER A 46 -0.19 1.25 -14.14
N ILE A 47 0.54 0.53 -13.28
CA ILE A 47 0.54 0.66 -11.82
C ILE A 47 1.59 1.69 -11.39
N TYR A 48 1.14 2.70 -10.66
CA TYR A 48 1.97 3.77 -10.08
C TYR A 48 2.30 3.54 -8.61
N GLY A 49 1.49 2.75 -7.94
CA GLY A 49 1.75 2.28 -6.58
C GLY A 49 0.69 1.26 -6.18
N PHE A 50 1.01 0.42 -5.21
CA PHE A 50 0.10 -0.58 -4.69
C PHE A 50 0.31 -0.82 -3.20
N LEU A 51 -0.70 -1.40 -2.57
CA LEU A 51 -0.70 -1.83 -1.18
C LEU A 51 -1.37 -3.20 -1.08
N ARG A 52 -0.78 -4.08 -0.26
CA ARG A 52 -1.36 -5.37 0.12
C ARG A 52 -1.85 -5.31 1.55
N LEU A 53 -3.16 -5.29 1.73
CA LEU A 53 -3.83 -5.35 3.02
C LEU A 53 -4.32 -6.77 3.27
N ARG A 54 -4.05 -7.30 4.46
CA ARG A 54 -4.54 -8.60 4.89
C ARG A 54 -5.40 -8.47 6.14
N LYS A 55 -6.58 -9.08 6.11
CA LYS A 55 -7.30 -9.51 7.32
C LYS A 55 -6.84 -10.92 7.67
N PRO A 56 -6.07 -11.12 8.77
CA PRO A 56 -5.59 -12.44 9.15
C PRO A 56 -6.74 -13.37 9.56
N SER A 57 -6.48 -14.68 9.43
CA SER A 57 -7.34 -15.73 9.98
C SER A 57 -7.24 -15.80 11.50
N SER A 58 -8.08 -16.62 12.13
CA SER A 58 -8.00 -16.94 13.57
C SER A 58 -6.69 -17.61 13.98
N GLU A 59 -5.97 -18.21 13.04
CA GLU A 59 -4.75 -18.99 13.27
C GLU A 59 -3.47 -18.13 13.28
N ALA A 60 -3.59 -16.80 13.34
CA ALA A 60 -2.44 -15.92 13.49
C ALA A 60 -1.75 -16.19 14.84
N HIS A 61 -0.45 -16.48 14.81
CA HIS A 61 0.31 -16.94 15.99
C HIS A 61 1.08 -15.83 16.72
N ARG A 62 1.15 -14.63 16.14
CA ARG A 62 1.90 -13.50 16.71
C ARG A 62 1.01 -12.78 17.71
N ASP A 63 1.50 -12.58 18.93
CA ASP A 63 0.78 -11.87 20.00
C ASP A 63 0.38 -10.44 19.58
N GLU A 64 1.17 -9.81 18.70
CA GLU A 64 0.86 -8.48 18.19
C GLU A 64 -0.34 -8.45 17.23
N VAL A 65 -0.70 -9.61 16.64
CA VAL A 65 -1.75 -9.76 15.62
C VAL A 65 -3.03 -10.27 16.26
N GLY A 66 -3.88 -9.34 16.67
CA GLY A 66 -5.20 -9.63 17.24
C GLY A 66 -6.28 -9.96 16.19
N LYS A 67 -7.40 -10.53 16.67
CA LYS A 67 -8.61 -10.78 15.84
C LYS A 67 -9.20 -9.50 15.25
N ASP A 68 -8.97 -8.37 15.92
CA ASP A 68 -9.40 -7.02 15.57
C ASP A 68 -8.29 -6.20 14.87
N SER A 69 -7.31 -6.89 14.25
CA SER A 69 -6.24 -6.24 13.51
C SER A 69 -6.25 -6.60 12.02
N CYS A 70 -5.80 -5.64 11.21
CA CYS A 70 -5.41 -5.85 9.82
C CYS A 70 -3.91 -5.55 9.65
N ILE A 71 -3.32 -6.11 8.60
CA ILE A 71 -1.87 -6.01 8.34
C ILE A 71 -1.65 -5.49 6.92
N VAL A 72 -0.98 -4.34 6.80
CA VAL A 72 -0.31 -3.91 5.58
C VAL A 72 0.97 -4.72 5.42
N ARG A 73 0.95 -5.65 4.48
CA ARG A 73 2.07 -6.58 4.23
C ARG A 73 3.14 -5.97 3.34
N GLU A 74 2.73 -5.09 2.45
CA GLU A 74 3.57 -4.46 1.46
C GLU A 74 2.92 -3.16 1.02
N ILE A 75 3.71 -2.11 0.88
CA ILE A 75 3.35 -0.89 0.16
C ILE A 75 4.52 -0.54 -0.74
N HIS A 76 4.22 -0.19 -1.98
CA HIS A 76 5.22 0.21 -2.94
C HIS A 76 4.67 1.34 -3.80
N VAL A 77 5.44 2.40 -3.97
CA VAL A 77 5.13 3.49 -4.90
C VAL A 77 6.27 3.56 -5.89
N TYR A 78 5.96 3.45 -7.17
CA TYR A 78 6.95 3.54 -8.22
C TYR A 78 7.34 5.00 -8.42
N GLY A 79 8.58 5.33 -8.08
CA GLY A 79 9.24 6.53 -8.61
C GLY A 79 9.66 6.29 -10.06
N LYS A 80 9.91 7.35 -10.84
CA LYS A 80 10.64 7.15 -12.09
C LYS A 80 12.07 6.70 -11.76
N SER A 81 12.51 5.59 -12.33
CA SER A 81 13.95 5.37 -12.53
C SER A 81 14.44 6.46 -13.48
N LEU A 82 15.14 7.45 -12.95
CA LEU A 82 15.82 8.44 -13.79
C LEU A 82 16.83 7.69 -14.68
N LYS A 83 16.78 7.94 -15.98
CA LYS A 83 18.00 7.83 -16.78
C LYS A 83 18.95 8.90 -16.23
N LEU A 84 20.20 8.51 -15.93
CA LEU A 84 21.23 9.46 -15.48
C LEU A 84 21.27 10.69 -16.42
N GLY A 85 20.92 11.87 -15.89
CA GLY A 85 21.08 13.15 -16.59
C GLY A 85 19.83 14.02 -16.75
N GLU A 86 18.61 13.50 -16.55
CA GLU A 86 17.39 14.30 -16.66
C GLU A 86 16.84 14.68 -15.27
N LYS A 87 16.66 15.98 -15.01
CA LYS A 87 15.78 16.48 -13.94
C LYS A 87 14.40 16.70 -14.54
N GLU A 88 13.34 16.17 -13.94
CA GLU A 88 11.97 16.56 -14.29
C GLU A 88 11.14 16.86 -13.04
N GLU A 89 10.30 17.90 -13.19
CA GLU A 89 9.25 18.41 -12.29
C GLU A 89 8.20 17.36 -11.84
N ASN A 90 8.23 16.15 -12.42
CA ASN A 90 7.28 15.06 -12.20
C ASN A 90 7.47 14.29 -10.88
N GLU A 91 8.59 14.45 -10.14
CA GLU A 91 8.75 13.87 -8.79
C GLU A 91 7.65 14.37 -7.83
N ILE A 92 7.23 15.63 -8.01
CA ILE A 92 6.21 16.28 -7.19
C ILE A 92 4.86 15.57 -7.33
N GLN A 93 4.61 14.85 -8.42
CA GLN A 93 3.27 14.35 -8.74
C GLN A 93 2.92 12.98 -8.15
N HIS A 94 3.92 12.18 -7.77
CA HIS A 94 3.71 10.95 -7.00
C HIS A 94 3.75 11.18 -5.49
N THR A 95 4.04 12.42 -5.06
CA THR A 95 3.96 12.79 -3.65
C THR A 95 2.51 12.68 -3.18
N GLY A 96 2.22 11.62 -2.41
CA GLY A 96 0.90 11.39 -1.81
C GLY A 96 0.27 10.04 -2.11
N LEU A 97 0.66 9.32 -3.18
CA LEU A 97 0.04 8.02 -3.50
C LEU A 97 0.18 7.01 -2.34
N GLY A 98 1.36 6.94 -1.73
CA GLY A 98 1.59 6.07 -0.57
C GLY A 98 0.72 6.46 0.63
N LYS A 99 0.57 7.77 0.89
CA LYS A 99 -0.29 8.27 1.97
C LYS A 99 -1.76 7.94 1.71
N ASN A 100 -2.23 8.12 0.48
CA ASN A 100 -3.61 7.82 0.10
C ASN A 100 -3.90 6.32 0.15
N LEU A 101 -2.96 5.46 -0.27
CA LEU A 101 -3.05 4.01 -0.11
C LEU A 101 -3.19 3.62 1.36
N MET A 102 -2.37 4.21 2.24
CA MET A 102 -2.47 3.98 3.68
C MET A 102 -3.81 4.46 4.25
N GLN A 103 -4.31 5.63 3.84
CA GLN A 103 -5.62 6.14 4.27
C GLN A 103 -6.76 5.21 3.84
N GLU A 104 -6.73 4.70 2.61
CA GLU A 104 -7.74 3.76 2.15
C GLU A 104 -7.64 2.42 2.89
N ALA A 105 -6.41 1.95 3.16
CA ALA A 105 -6.22 0.74 3.95
C ALA A 105 -6.73 0.88 5.40
N GLU A 106 -6.50 2.04 6.03
CA GLU A 106 -7.06 2.39 7.34
C GLU A 106 -8.59 2.39 7.31
N LYS A 107 -9.19 3.01 6.29
CA LYS A 107 -10.64 3.07 6.09
C LYS A 107 -11.26 1.68 5.94
N ILE A 108 -10.74 0.87 5.02
CA ILE A 108 -11.23 -0.51 4.78
C ILE A 108 -11.07 -1.36 6.05
N SER A 109 -9.93 -1.26 6.73
CA SER A 109 -9.69 -2.00 7.97
C SER A 109 -10.74 -1.67 9.03
N LYS A 110 -11.07 -0.39 9.18
CA LYS A 110 -12.06 0.06 10.16
C LYS A 110 -13.50 -0.27 9.75
N GLU A 111 -13.90 0.12 8.54
CA GLU A 111 -15.30 0.12 8.11
C GLU A 111 -15.81 -1.25 7.66
N GLU A 112 -14.93 -2.10 7.12
CA GLU A 112 -15.36 -3.39 6.53
C GLU A 112 -14.94 -4.60 7.36
N PHE A 113 -13.89 -4.46 8.16
CA PHE A 113 -13.36 -5.55 8.99
C PHE A 113 -13.49 -5.31 10.49
N ASP A 114 -14.10 -4.20 10.90
CA ASP A 114 -14.25 -3.77 12.30
C ASP A 114 -12.92 -3.81 13.07
N ALA A 115 -11.80 -3.57 12.37
CA ALA A 115 -10.48 -3.62 12.97
C ALA A 115 -10.27 -2.38 13.84
N LYS A 116 -9.74 -2.59 15.03
CA LYS A 116 -9.36 -1.53 15.98
C LYS A 116 -7.92 -1.10 15.82
N LYS A 117 -7.12 -1.87 15.09
CA LYS A 117 -5.69 -1.62 14.88
C LYS A 117 -5.26 -2.04 13.50
N ILE A 118 -4.37 -1.26 12.89
CA ILE A 118 -3.66 -1.64 11.68
C ILE A 118 -2.17 -1.76 11.97
N LEU A 119 -1.56 -2.82 11.45
CA LEU A 119 -0.14 -3.14 11.56
C LEU A 119 0.52 -3.00 10.19
N VAL A 120 1.78 -2.60 10.16
CA VAL A 120 2.56 -2.48 8.92
C VAL A 120 3.88 -3.22 9.09
N ILE A 121 4.16 -4.11 8.14
CA ILE A 121 5.49 -4.69 7.99
C ILE A 121 6.39 -3.64 7.34
N SER A 122 7.33 -3.09 8.11
CA SER A 122 8.22 -2.01 7.65
C SER A 122 9.68 -2.37 7.86
N ALA A 123 10.53 -2.09 6.86
CA ALA A 123 11.97 -2.10 7.05
C ALA A 123 12.39 -0.99 8.01
N VAL A 124 13.48 -1.18 8.76
CA VAL A 124 13.97 -0.23 9.78
C VAL A 124 14.10 1.19 9.22
N GLY A 125 14.69 1.35 8.02
CA GLY A 125 14.87 2.64 7.37
C GLY A 125 13.60 3.33 6.88
N THR A 126 12.44 2.64 6.92
CA THR A 126 11.14 3.20 6.50
C THR A 126 10.24 3.59 7.65
N ARG A 127 10.65 3.34 8.91
CA ARG A 127 9.81 3.58 10.10
C ARG A 127 9.43 5.05 10.28
N GLU A 128 10.35 5.98 9.98
CA GLU A 128 10.11 7.42 10.10
C GLU A 128 8.96 7.90 9.19
N TYR A 129 8.82 7.28 8.01
CA TYR A 129 7.68 7.57 7.12
C TYR A 129 6.34 7.26 7.80
N TYR A 130 6.22 6.09 8.43
CA TYR A 130 4.99 5.70 9.14
C TYR A 130 4.77 6.52 10.41
N GLN A 131 5.84 6.90 11.12
CA GLN A 131 5.73 7.80 12.27
C GLN A 131 5.09 9.14 11.90
N LYS A 132 5.46 9.71 10.74
CA LYS A 132 4.82 10.93 10.21
C LYS A 132 3.34 10.75 9.86
N LEU A 133 2.88 9.50 9.67
CA LEU A 133 1.47 9.15 9.44
C LEU A 133 0.71 8.81 10.75
N GLY A 134 1.37 8.94 11.91
CA GLY A 134 0.80 8.68 13.22
C GLY A 134 0.94 7.22 13.69
N TYR A 135 1.81 6.43 13.08
CA TYR A 135 2.12 5.07 13.53
C TYR A 135 3.23 5.10 14.59
N SER A 136 3.21 4.12 15.49
CA SER A 136 4.26 3.88 16.49
C SER A 136 4.78 2.46 16.40
N LEU A 137 6.02 2.24 16.86
CA LEU A 137 6.62 0.90 16.87
C LEU A 137 5.86 -0.01 17.84
N TYR A 138 5.50 -1.22 17.39
CA TYR A 138 4.84 -2.25 18.19
C TYR A 138 5.37 -3.62 17.79
N GLY A 139 6.24 -4.19 18.64
CA GLY A 139 7.00 -5.39 18.29
C GLY A 139 7.82 -5.17 17.00
N PRO A 140 7.74 -6.06 16.00
CA PRO A 140 8.41 -5.88 14.71
C PRO A 140 7.64 -4.97 13.74
N TYR A 141 6.43 -4.53 14.10
CA TYR A 141 5.52 -3.78 13.22
C TYR A 141 5.53 -2.28 13.53
N MET A 142 5.07 -1.47 12.58
CA MET A 142 4.51 -0.15 12.88
C MET A 142 3.01 -0.31 13.06
N SER A 143 2.42 0.32 14.08
CA SER A 143 1.00 0.17 14.39
C SER A 143 0.29 1.49 14.57
N LYS A 144 -1.00 1.52 14.26
CA LYS A 144 -1.89 2.65 14.52
C LYS A 144 -3.25 2.13 14.98
N THR A 145 -3.79 2.74 16.03
CA THR A 145 -5.17 2.48 16.48
C THR A 145 -6.15 3.16 15.54
N LEU A 146 -7.19 2.44 15.15
CA LEU A 146 -8.27 2.92 14.31
C LEU A 146 -9.44 3.28 15.23
N ASN A 147 -9.59 4.57 15.52
CA ASN A 147 -10.75 5.11 16.23
C ASN A 147 -11.90 5.32 15.25
#